data_AF-A0A4Q3EGQ4-F1
#
_entry.id   AF-A0A4Q3EGQ4-F1
#
_cell.length_a   1.000
_cell.length_b   1.000
_cell.length_c   1.000
_cell.angle_alpha   90.00
_cell.angle_beta   90.00
_cell.angle_gamma   90.00
#
_symmetry.space_group_name_H-M   'P 1'
#
loop_
_entity.id
_entity.type
_entity.pdbx_description
1 polymer ?
#
loop_
_entity_poly.entity_id
_entity_poly.type
_entity_poly.pdbx_seq_one_letter_code
_entity_poly.pdbx_strand_id
1 'polypeptide(L)'
;MEPAIFGFNGLPGNTYDLDVYMAFVLETYYKKMIDITAIDGNTVLINYNEGIIAGMHKIASLTNICFDTSYQELAVQRAGFHAKQPQERFYEEQVPANMPSNLPVVMKLYEELDSRNIRWSDGG
;
A
#
# COMPACT_ATOMS: atom_id res chain seq x y z
N MET A 1 1.99 -1.33 17.01
CA MET A 1 0.65 -0.72 16.80
C MET A 1 -0.34 -1.52 17.64
N GLU A 2 -1.29 -0.86 18.30
CA GLU A 2 -2.27 -1.51 19.20
C GLU A 2 -3.37 -2.24 18.40
N PRO A 3 -3.62 -3.56 18.62
CA PRO A 3 -4.62 -4.35 17.90
C PRO A 3 -6.04 -3.79 17.95
N ALA A 4 -6.39 -3.11 19.04
CA ALA A 4 -7.70 -2.48 19.23
C ALA A 4 -7.99 -1.38 18.19
N ILE A 5 -6.96 -0.73 17.64
CA ILE A 5 -7.11 0.30 16.58
C ILE A 5 -7.76 -0.31 15.32
N PHE A 6 -7.58 -1.61 15.10
CA PHE A 6 -8.10 -2.32 13.93
C PHE A 6 -9.39 -3.12 14.24
N GLY A 7 -9.98 -2.93 15.42
CA GLY A 7 -11.22 -3.62 15.82
C GLY A 7 -11.02 -5.09 16.20
N PHE A 8 -9.79 -5.51 16.50
CA PHE A 8 -9.48 -6.88 16.91
C PHE A 8 -9.88 -7.10 18.37
N ASN A 9 -11.10 -7.59 18.58
CA ASN A 9 -11.58 -8.02 19.90
C ASN A 9 -11.02 -9.42 20.23
N GLY A 10 -9.74 -9.46 20.62
CA GLY A 10 -9.03 -10.67 20.99
C GLY A 10 -8.35 -11.33 19.79
N LEU A 11 -7.03 -11.16 19.69
CA LEU A 11 -6.22 -12.04 18.86
C LEU A 11 -6.23 -13.44 19.50
N PRO A 12 -6.36 -14.52 18.71
CA PRO A 12 -6.26 -15.86 19.24
C PRO A 12 -4.82 -16.14 19.68
N GLY A 13 -4.57 -16.08 20.99
CA GLY A 13 -3.40 -16.67 21.62
C GLY A 13 -2.28 -15.70 21.99
N ASN A 14 -1.79 -15.84 23.22
CA ASN A 14 -0.64 -15.15 23.82
C ASN A 14 0.73 -15.56 23.22
N THR A 15 0.80 -15.86 21.93
CA THR A 15 2.04 -16.19 21.21
C THR A 15 2.08 -15.37 19.93
N TYR A 16 2.73 -14.21 20.00
CA TYR A 16 2.84 -13.26 18.89
C TYR A 16 3.87 -13.76 17.87
N ASP A 17 3.47 -14.70 17.03
CA ASP A 17 4.11 -14.84 15.72
C ASP A 17 3.79 -13.58 14.91
N LEU A 18 4.81 -12.75 14.70
CA LEU A 18 4.67 -11.45 14.04
C LEU A 18 4.18 -11.62 12.59
N ASP A 19 4.57 -12.69 11.91
CA ASP A 19 4.19 -12.95 10.52
C ASP A 19 2.72 -13.33 10.43
N VAL A 20 2.24 -14.17 11.36
CA VAL A 20 0.82 -14.53 11.47
C VAL A 20 -0.02 -13.30 11.81
N TYR A 21 0.43 -12.48 12.75
CA TYR A 21 -0.23 -11.24 13.12
C TYR A 21 -0.32 -10.27 11.92
N MET A 22 0.79 -10.07 11.20
CA MET A 22 0.82 -9.19 10.04
C MET A 22 -0.10 -9.67 8.92
N ALA A 23 -0.13 -10.97 8.65
CA ALA A 23 -1.05 -11.53 7.66
C ALA A 23 -2.52 -11.33 8.08
N PHE A 24 -2.86 -11.46 9.37
CA PHE A 24 -4.22 -11.17 9.86
C PHE A 24 -4.61 -9.68 9.74
N VAL A 25 -3.66 -8.78 10.01
CA VAL A 25 -3.83 -7.34 9.79
C VAL A 25 -4.15 -7.08 8.32
N LEU A 26 -3.32 -7.58 7.40
CA LEU A 26 -3.51 -7.39 5.96
C LEU A 26 -4.84 -7.97 5.47
N GLU A 27 -5.20 -9.18 5.92
CA GLU A 27 -6.48 -9.82 5.59
C GLU A 27 -7.67 -8.91 5.93
N THR A 28 -7.65 -8.33 7.14
CA THR A 28 -8.70 -7.44 7.63
C THR A 28 -8.78 -6.16 6.80
N TYR A 29 -7.64 -5.56 6.49
CA TYR A 29 -7.55 -4.36 5.66
C TYR A 29 -8.09 -4.60 4.26
N TYR A 30 -7.68 -5.67 3.59
CA TYR A 30 -8.12 -5.95 2.23
C TYR A 30 -9.62 -6.24 2.17
N LYS A 31 -10.16 -7.02 3.12
CA LYS A 31 -11.61 -7.23 3.23
C LYS A 31 -12.36 -5.91 3.39
N LYS A 32 -11.88 -5.01 4.24
CA LYS A 32 -12.52 -3.69 4.44
C LYS A 32 -12.42 -2.80 3.21
N MET A 33 -11.30 -2.79 2.51
CA MET A 33 -11.15 -2.05 1.25
C MET A 33 -12.05 -2.62 0.14
N ILE A 34 -12.20 -3.94 0.08
CA ILE A 34 -13.16 -4.61 -0.82
C ILE A 34 -14.60 -4.19 -0.50
N ASP A 35 -14.98 -4.15 0.78
CA ASP A 35 -16.30 -3.68 1.22
C ASP A 35 -16.53 -2.21 0.78
N ILE A 36 -15.55 -1.34 1.03
CA ILE A 36 -15.62 0.09 0.70
C ILE A 36 -15.76 0.29 -0.81
N THR A 37 -14.89 -0.34 -1.60
CA THR A 37 -14.91 -0.21 -3.08
C THR A 37 -16.17 -0.79 -3.72
N ALA A 38 -16.83 -1.75 -3.07
CA ALA A 38 -18.10 -2.30 -3.54
C ALA A 38 -19.29 -1.35 -3.29
N ILE A 39 -19.20 -0.47 -2.29
CA ILE A 39 -20.30 0.41 -1.86
C ILE A 39 -20.11 1.84 -2.36
N ASP A 40 -18.88 2.36 -2.31
CA ASP A 40 -18.56 3.74 -2.67
C ASP A 40 -17.78 3.81 -3.99
N GLY A 41 -18.48 4.25 -5.03
CA GLY A 41 -17.91 4.46 -6.37
C GLY A 41 -16.92 5.63 -6.46
N ASN A 42 -16.78 6.45 -5.42
CA ASN A 42 -15.77 7.51 -5.34
C ASN A 42 -14.46 7.02 -4.69
N THR A 43 -14.30 5.71 -4.54
CA THR A 43 -13.08 5.11 -4.02
C THR A 43 -12.03 5.00 -5.11
N VAL A 44 -10.79 5.36 -4.78
CA VAL A 44 -9.65 5.30 -5.70
C VAL A 44 -8.56 4.48 -5.03
N LEU A 45 -8.13 3.42 -5.71
CA LEU A 45 -7.05 2.56 -5.25
C LEU A 45 -5.71 3.04 -5.82
N ILE A 46 -4.72 3.16 -4.95
CA ILE A 46 -3.35 3.53 -5.33
C ILE A 46 -2.45 2.34 -5.04
N ASN A 47 -1.98 1.67 -6.09
CA ASN A 47 -1.04 0.56 -5.96
C ASN A 47 0.40 1.10 -5.99
N TYR A 48 1.09 0.99 -4.86
CA TYR A 48 2.47 1.48 -4.71
C TYR A 48 3.46 0.77 -5.65
N ASN A 49 3.14 -0.45 -6.10
CA ASN A 49 3.96 -1.19 -7.07
C ASN A 49 3.98 -0.54 -8.46
N GLU A 50 3.03 0.35 -8.76
CA GLU A 50 3.06 1.17 -9.99
C GLU A 50 4.04 2.35 -9.88
N GLY A 51 4.61 2.58 -8.70
CA GLY A 51 5.47 3.72 -8.41
C GLY A 51 4.70 4.97 -7.97
N ILE A 52 5.34 5.77 -7.13
CA ILE A 52 4.73 6.96 -6.52
C ILE A 52 4.22 7.98 -7.54
N ILE A 53 4.91 8.13 -8.68
CA ILE A 53 4.54 9.09 -9.73
C ILE A 53 3.22 8.70 -10.39
N ALA A 54 3.03 7.42 -10.72
CA ALA A 54 1.75 6.93 -11.24
C ALA A 54 0.61 7.18 -10.24
N GLY A 55 0.85 6.90 -8.96
CA GLY A 55 -0.12 7.21 -7.90
C GLY A 55 -0.49 8.69 -7.80
N MET A 56 0.50 9.58 -7.90
CA MET A 56 0.27 11.02 -7.88
C MET A 56 -0.50 11.52 -9.10
N HIS A 57 -0.26 10.97 -10.30
CA HIS A 57 -1.04 11.29 -11.49
C HIS A 57 -2.50 10.87 -11.37
N LYS A 58 -2.78 9.69 -10.79
CA LYS A 58 -4.16 9.28 -10.49
C LYS A 58 -4.83 10.30 -9.57
N ILE A 59 -4.19 10.68 -8.47
CA ILE A 59 -4.75 11.67 -7.52
C ILE A 59 -5.00 13.01 -8.22
N ALA A 60 -4.03 13.50 -8.99
CA ALA A 60 -4.11 14.78 -9.70
C ALA A 60 -5.27 14.82 -10.71
N SER A 61 -5.41 13.77 -11.52
CA SER A 61 -6.49 13.67 -12.53
C SER A 61 -7.88 13.63 -11.89
N LEU A 62 -8.04 12.95 -10.75
CA LEU A 62 -9.32 12.83 -10.05
C LEU A 62 -9.70 14.08 -9.26
N THR A 63 -8.71 14.82 -8.77
CA THR A 63 -8.93 16.03 -7.96
C THR A 63 -8.89 17.32 -8.79
N ASN A 64 -8.60 17.23 -10.09
CA ASN A 64 -8.33 18.36 -10.98
C ASN A 64 -7.22 19.29 -10.44
N ILE A 65 -6.26 18.72 -9.71
CA ILE A 65 -5.09 19.46 -9.22
C ILE A 65 -3.99 19.36 -10.27
N CYS A 66 -3.39 20.51 -10.61
CA CYS A 66 -2.20 20.52 -11.45
C CYS A 66 -1.00 19.98 -10.66
N PHE A 67 -0.47 18.84 -11.09
CA PHE A 67 0.78 18.29 -10.55
C PHE A 67 1.93 18.67 -11.48
N ASP A 68 2.49 19.87 -11.27
CA ASP A 68 3.54 20.46 -12.09
C ASP A 68 4.78 19.56 -12.17
N THR A 69 5.34 19.43 -13.37
CA THR A 69 6.53 18.63 -13.68
C THR A 69 7.76 19.04 -12.88
N SER A 70 7.91 20.31 -12.53
CA SER A 70 9.01 20.79 -11.69
C SER A 70 8.96 20.22 -10.27
N TYR A 71 7.76 20.06 -9.69
CA TYR A 71 7.58 19.40 -8.39
C TYR A 71 7.78 17.90 -8.49
N GLN A 72 7.40 17.27 -9.61
CA GLN A 72 7.67 15.85 -9.87
C GLN A 72 9.16 15.55 -9.85
N GLU A 73 9.95 16.32 -10.60
CA GLU A 73 11.41 16.14 -10.67
C GLU A 73 12.06 16.30 -9.29
N LEU A 74 11.64 17.31 -8.52
CA LEU A 74 12.11 17.51 -7.15
C LEU A 74 11.73 16.35 -6.22
N ALA A 75 10.52 15.82 -6.34
CA ALA A 75 10.05 14.69 -5.53
C ALA A 75 10.84 13.41 -5.85
N VAL A 76 11.05 13.10 -7.13
CA VAL A 76 11.85 11.95 -7.56
C VAL A 76 13.29 12.07 -7.07
N GLN A 77 13.90 13.25 -7.22
CA GLN A 77 15.26 13.48 -6.73
C GLN A 77 15.37 13.22 -5.23
N ARG A 78 14.41 13.68 -4.42
CA ARG A 78 14.45 13.53 -2.96
C ARG A 78 14.11 12.11 -2.48
N ALA A 79 13.29 11.36 -3.21
CA ALA A 79 12.82 10.03 -2.80
C ALA A 79 13.96 8.99 -2.68
N GLY A 80 15.09 9.19 -3.37
CA GLY A 80 16.24 8.29 -3.31
C GLY A 80 17.14 8.47 -2.07
N PHE A 81 16.85 9.43 -1.18
CA PHE A 81 17.71 9.80 -0.06
C PHE A 81 16.99 9.64 1.28
N HIS A 82 17.76 9.29 2.31
CA HIS A 82 17.22 9.13 3.66
C HIS A 82 16.73 10.49 4.21
N ALA A 83 15.46 10.57 4.60
CA ALA A 83 14.82 11.83 4.99
C ALA A 83 15.51 12.56 6.17
N LYS A 84 16.16 11.80 7.07
CA LYS A 84 16.92 12.35 8.21
C LYS A 84 18.42 12.49 7.93
N GLN A 85 18.93 11.82 6.89
CA GLN A 85 20.33 11.83 6.49
C GLN A 85 20.41 12.02 4.96
N PRO A 86 20.26 13.24 4.46
CA PRO A 86 20.08 13.50 3.02
C PRO A 86 21.25 13.07 2.13
N GLN A 87 22.39 12.71 2.73
CA GLN A 87 23.60 12.25 2.05
C GLN A 87 23.65 10.71 1.94
N GLU A 88 22.77 10.00 2.64
CA GLU A 88 22.72 8.54 2.68
C GLU A 88 21.63 8.03 1.73
N ARG A 89 22.03 7.14 0.80
CA ARG A 89 21.09 6.45 -0.09
C ARG A 89 20.53 5.23 0.62
N PHE A 90 19.25 4.94 0.38
CA PHE A 90 18.67 3.67 0.81
C PHE A 90 19.38 2.49 0.13
N TYR A 91 19.66 1.45 0.91
CA TYR A 91 20.03 0.13 0.42
C TYR A 91 19.09 -0.89 1.05
N GLU A 92 18.51 -1.74 0.22
CA GLU A 92 17.61 -2.80 0.67
C GLU A 92 18.44 -4.05 0.97
N GLU A 93 18.41 -4.50 2.22
CA GLU A 93 19.02 -5.76 2.62
C GLU A 93 18.00 -6.89 2.39
N GLN A 94 18.30 -7.79 1.46
CA GLN A 94 17.40 -8.91 1.18
C GLN A 94 17.55 -9.99 2.25
N VAL A 95 16.57 -10.07 3.15
CA VAL A 95 16.46 -11.15 4.12
C VAL A 95 15.62 -12.29 3.49
N PRO A 96 16.09 -13.55 3.53
CA PRO A 96 15.28 -14.68 3.07
C PRO A 96 14.01 -14.79 3.93
N ALA A 97 12.85 -14.71 3.27
CA ALA A 97 11.56 -14.70 3.94
C ALA A 97 11.07 -16.12 4.27
N ASN A 98 10.68 -16.35 5.52
CA ASN A 98 9.78 -17.45 5.86
C ASN A 98 8.36 -17.00 5.54
N MET A 99 7.66 -17.74 4.69
CA MET A 99 6.31 -17.38 4.27
C MET A 99 5.29 -17.91 5.29
N PRO A 100 4.50 -17.06 5.96
CA PRO A 100 3.50 -17.54 6.91
C PRO A 100 2.39 -18.29 6.16
N SER A 101 1.81 -19.30 6.81
CA SER A 101 0.86 -20.23 6.20
C SER A 101 -0.44 -19.58 5.72
N ASN A 102 -0.81 -18.42 6.28
CA ASN A 102 -1.98 -17.65 5.90
C ASN A 102 -1.71 -16.63 4.78
N LEU A 103 -0.46 -16.42 4.35
CA LEU A 103 -0.13 -15.46 3.28
C LEU A 103 -0.87 -15.73 1.96
N PRO A 104 -1.04 -16.99 1.48
CA PRO A 104 -1.73 -17.23 0.21
C PRO A 104 -3.18 -16.73 0.19
N VAL A 105 -3.88 -16.77 1.33
CA VAL A 105 -5.25 -16.23 1.44
C VAL A 105 -5.23 -14.71 1.33
N VAL A 106 -4.28 -14.08 2.02
CA VAL A 106 -4.07 -12.63 1.97
C VAL A 106 -3.74 -12.15 0.56
N MET A 107 -2.89 -12.88 -0.16
CA MET A 107 -2.51 -12.55 -1.54
C MET A 107 -3.69 -12.61 -2.51
N LYS A 108 -4.62 -13.55 -2.34
CA LYS A 108 -5.85 -13.57 -3.15
C LYS A 108 -6.72 -12.33 -2.93
N LEU A 109 -6.82 -11.86 -1.68
CA LEU A 109 -7.56 -10.63 -1.38
C LEU A 109 -6.86 -9.40 -1.98
N TYR A 110 -5.52 -9.38 -1.98
CA TYR A 110 -4.75 -8.35 -2.67
C TYR A 110 -5.01 -8.36 -4.19
N GLU A 111 -4.96 -9.53 -4.82
CA GLU A 111 -5.24 -9.69 -6.26
C GLU A 111 -6.66 -9.25 -6.61
N GLU A 112 -7.65 -9.60 -5.79
CA GLU A 112 -9.02 -9.12 -5.96
C GLU A 112 -9.08 -7.60 -5.89
N LEU A 113 -8.42 -7.00 -4.91
CA LEU A 113 -8.40 -5.55 -4.75
C LEU A 113 -7.67 -4.86 -5.92
N ASP A 114 -6.52 -5.38 -6.37
CA ASP A 114 -5.80 -4.82 -7.53
C ASP A 114 -6.58 -4.97 -8.84
N SER A 115 -7.42 -6.00 -8.98
CA SER A 115 -8.30 -6.11 -10.15
C SER A 115 -9.33 -4.97 -10.25
N ARG A 116 -9.62 -4.28 -9.13
CA ARG A 116 -10.51 -3.11 -9.05
C ARG A 116 -9.74 -1.80 -9.21
N ASN A 117 -8.41 -1.83 -9.25
CA ASN A 117 -7.57 -0.66 -9.41
C ASN A 117 -7.52 -0.23 -10.88
N ILE A 118 -7.82 1.05 -11.13
CA ILE A 118 -7.67 1.65 -12.46
C ILE A 118 -6.19 1.97 -12.65
N ARG A 119 -5.54 1.30 -13.60
CA ARG A 119 -4.14 1.56 -13.92
C ARG A 119 -3.99 2.88 -14.66
N TRP A 120 -3.01 3.67 -14.27
CA TRP A 120 -2.63 4.82 -15.08
C TRP A 120 -1.90 4.30 -16.32
N SER A 121 -2.43 4.61 -17.50
CA SER A 121 -1.75 4.40 -18.77
C SER A 121 -1.38 5.77 -19.32
N ASP A 122 -0.14 5.96 -19.71
CA ASP A 122 0.34 7.19 -20.37
C ASP A 122 -0.53 7.47 -21.61
N GLY A 123 -1.54 8.32 -21.45
CA GLY A 123 -2.59 8.51 -22.45
C GLY A 123 -3.47 9.71 -22.11
N GLY A 124 -2.95 10.91 -22.39
CA GLY A 124 -3.65 12.19 -22.27
C GLY A 124 -2.74 13.30 -21.79
#